data_AF-A0A973DQ67-F1
#
_entry.id   AF-A0A973DQ67-F1
#
_cell.length_a   1.000
_cell.length_b   1.000
_cell.length_c   1.000
_cell.angle_alpha   90.00
_cell.angle_beta   90.00
_cell.angle_gamma   90.00
#
_symmetry.space_group_name_H-M   'P 1'
#
loop_
_entity.id
_entity.type
_entity.pdbx_description
1 polymer ?
#
loop_
_entity_poly.entity_id
_entity_poly.type
_entity_poly.pdbx_seq_one_letter_code
_entity_poly.pdbx_strand_id
1 'polypeptide(L)'
;MNIKTKNSGFLALICCVFFILLSGLTLQAQASEQALTKETVRDLINKTFIVMQDNYIEPDVVQNLKAIILNRLELNKYSNLESLADYASVVGGDIRKISGDNHLSLYTVNSSEKITHFLSHKKAS
;
A
#
# COMPACT_ATOMS: atom_id res chain seq x y z
N MET A 1 14.54 -51.05 49.84
CA MET A 1 13.31 -50.27 50.08
C MET A 1 13.15 -49.30 48.91
N ASN A 2 12.16 -49.54 48.05
CA ASN A 2 12.08 -48.99 46.70
C ASN A 2 11.17 -47.74 46.70
N ILE A 3 11.73 -46.55 46.43
CA ILE A 3 11.00 -45.28 46.46
C ILE A 3 10.18 -45.19 45.18
N LYS A 4 8.88 -45.51 45.26
CA LYS A 4 7.91 -45.37 44.17
C LYS A 4 7.90 -43.92 43.66
N THR A 5 8.37 -43.76 42.44
CA THR A 5 8.19 -42.61 41.55
C THR A 5 6.70 -42.31 41.38
N LYS A 6 6.17 -41.31 42.08
CA LYS A 6 4.75 -40.88 42.00
C LYS A 6 4.56 -39.47 41.40
N ASN A 7 5.64 -38.82 40.95
CA ASN A 7 5.63 -37.42 40.51
C ASN A 7 5.74 -37.21 38.98
N SER A 8 5.96 -38.28 38.20
CA SER A 8 6.14 -38.20 36.75
C SER A 8 4.87 -37.82 35.98
N GLY A 9 3.69 -38.27 36.43
CA GLY A 9 2.41 -37.94 35.80
C GLY A 9 1.98 -36.47 35.99
N PHE A 10 2.30 -35.89 37.14
CA PHE A 10 2.00 -34.48 37.43
C PHE A 10 2.93 -33.54 36.64
N LEU A 11 4.21 -33.90 36.50
CA LEU A 11 5.15 -33.16 35.66
C LEU A 11 4.74 -33.20 34.18
N ALA A 12 4.32 -34.37 33.68
CA ALA A 12 3.85 -34.53 32.31
C ALA A 12 2.58 -33.70 32.03
N LEU A 13 1.66 -33.64 32.99
CA LEU A 13 0.45 -32.82 32.88
C LEU A 13 0.77 -31.32 32.81
N ILE A 14 1.69 -30.84 33.65
CA ILE A 14 2.15 -29.45 33.63
C ILE A 14 2.83 -29.11 32.30
N CYS A 15 3.69 -30.00 31.78
CA CYS A 15 4.33 -29.80 30.49
C CYS A 15 3.31 -29.74 29.34
N CYS A 16 2.28 -30.59 29.35
CA CYS A 16 1.21 -30.56 28.34
C CYS A 16 0.39 -29.25 28.42
N VAL A 17 0.03 -28.80 29.62
CA VAL A 17 -0.72 -27.54 29.81
C VAL A 17 0.13 -26.34 29.37
N PHE A 18 1.44 -26.35 29.68
CA PHE A 18 2.36 -25.30 29.27
C PHE A 18 2.52 -25.24 27.75
N PHE A 19 2.59 -26.38 27.05
CA PHE A 19 2.65 -26.43 25.59
C PHE A 19 1.38 -25.92 24.91
N ILE A 20 0.20 -26.20 25.48
CA ILE A 20 -1.09 -25.70 24.95
C ILE A 20 -1.18 -24.17 25.12
N LEU A 21 -0.72 -23.63 26.26
CA LEU A 21 -0.68 -22.18 26.51
C LEU A 21 0.33 -21.45 25.61
N LEU A 22 1.48 -22.07 25.30
CA LEU A 22 2.49 -21.50 24.42
C LEU A 22 2.03 -21.44 22.95
N SER A 23 1.21 -22.40 22.52
CA SER A 23 0.71 -22.49 21.15
C SER A 23 -0.26 -21.36 20.80
N GLY A 24 -0.98 -20.82 21.80
CA GLY A 24 -1.95 -19.72 21.60
C GLY A 24 -1.33 -18.34 21.35
N LEU A 25 -0.02 -18.16 21.63
CA LEU A 25 0.68 -16.87 21.52
C LEU A 25 1.27 -16.59 20.14
N THR A 26 1.20 -17.53 19.19
CA THR A 26 1.86 -17.39 17.87
C THR A 26 0.92 -17.01 16.72
N LEU A 27 -0.38 -16.83 16.98
CA LEU A 27 -1.38 -16.51 15.95
C LEU A 27 -1.71 -15.02 15.87
N GLN A 28 -0.70 -14.15 15.77
CA GLN A 28 -0.95 -12.73 15.44
C GLN A 28 0.26 -12.04 14.81
N ALA A 29 0.79 -12.67 13.76
CA ALA A 29 1.61 -11.99 12.77
C ALA A 29 0.99 -12.17 11.39
N GLN A 30 -0.32 -11.92 11.27
CA GLN A 30 -0.87 -11.53 9.99
C GLN A 30 -0.30 -10.14 9.72
N ALA A 31 0.56 -10.01 8.71
CA ALA A 31 0.94 -8.73 8.16
C ALA A 31 -0.33 -7.99 7.77
N SER A 32 -0.84 -7.15 8.67
CA SER A 32 -1.84 -6.17 8.29
C SER A 32 -1.10 -5.20 7.40
N GLU A 33 -1.38 -5.18 6.10
CA GLU A 33 -1.10 -3.99 5.29
C GLU A 33 -1.84 -2.85 6.01
N GLN A 34 -1.08 -2.08 6.78
CA GLN A 34 -1.64 -1.01 7.57
C GLN A 34 -2.10 0.05 6.57
N ALA A 35 -3.39 0.41 6.63
CA ALA A 35 -3.96 1.33 5.66
C ALA A 35 -3.10 2.59 5.49
N LEU A 36 -3.05 3.12 4.26
CA LEU A 36 -2.22 4.26 3.95
C LEU A 36 -2.67 5.48 4.79
N THR A 37 -1.72 6.07 5.52
CA THR A 37 -2.01 7.28 6.29
C THR A 37 -2.30 8.45 5.36
N LYS A 38 -3.07 9.44 5.83
CA LYS A 38 -3.39 10.65 5.06
C LYS A 38 -2.12 11.38 4.61
N GLU A 39 -1.08 11.39 5.45
CA GLU A 39 0.23 11.96 5.17
C GLU A 39 0.93 11.20 4.03
N THR A 40 0.89 9.87 4.06
CA THR A 40 1.45 9.03 2.99
C THR A 40 0.73 9.27 1.67
N VAL A 41 -0.60 9.33 1.67
CA VAL A 41 -1.39 9.63 0.46
C VAL A 41 -1.07 11.04 -0.05
N ARG A 42 -0.90 12.03 0.83
CA ARG A 42 -0.49 13.40 0.45
C ARG A 42 0.87 13.42 -0.25
N ASP A 43 1.85 12.71 0.30
CA ASP A 43 3.19 12.60 -0.30
C ASP A 43 3.14 11.93 -1.68
N LEU A 44 2.39 10.84 -1.81
CA LEU A 44 2.20 10.16 -3.09
C LEU A 44 1.53 11.09 -4.12
N ILE A 45 0.48 11.82 -3.75
CA ILE A 45 -0.14 12.84 -4.63
C ILE A 45 0.92 13.84 -5.10
N ASN A 46 1.71 14.41 -4.18
CA ASN A 46 2.74 15.36 -4.54
C ASN A 46 3.75 14.78 -5.55
N LYS A 47 4.25 13.57 -5.31
CA LYS A 47 5.20 12.88 -6.21
C LYS A 47 4.59 12.60 -7.59
N THR A 48 3.35 12.12 -7.64
CA THR A 48 2.61 11.88 -8.88
C THR A 48 2.50 13.16 -9.71
N PHE A 49 2.14 14.28 -9.08
CA PHE A 49 1.98 15.55 -9.78
C PHE A 49 3.31 16.23 -10.16
N ILE A 50 4.42 15.94 -9.47
CA ILE A 50 5.76 16.35 -9.92
C ILE A 50 6.08 15.66 -11.25
N VAL A 51 5.92 14.33 -11.33
CA VAL A 51 6.18 13.58 -12.58
C VAL A 51 5.24 14.04 -13.70
N MET A 52 3.96 14.26 -13.38
CA MET A 52 2.99 14.77 -14.36
C MET A 52 3.36 16.17 -14.86
N GLN A 53 3.80 17.09 -13.99
CA GLN A 53 4.18 18.44 -14.38
C GLN A 53 5.32 18.46 -15.40
N ASP A 54 6.28 17.55 -15.25
CA ASP A 54 7.48 17.49 -16.08
C ASP A 54 7.25 16.80 -17.43
N ASN A 55 6.24 15.94 -17.54
CA ASN A 55 6.09 15.02 -18.68
C ASN A 55 4.75 15.10 -19.41
N TYR A 56 3.72 15.70 -18.80
CA TYR A 56 2.39 15.75 -19.38
C TYR A 56 2.31 16.80 -20.51
N ILE A 57 1.55 16.49 -21.56
CA ILE A 57 1.47 17.32 -22.77
C ILE A 57 0.81 18.69 -22.53
N GLU A 58 -0.06 18.78 -21.51
CA GLU A 58 -0.72 20.02 -21.08
C GLU A 58 -0.25 20.43 -19.67
N PRO A 59 0.97 20.97 -19.53
CA PRO A 59 1.55 21.27 -18.21
C PRO A 59 0.77 22.35 -17.43
N ASP A 60 0.04 23.23 -18.13
CA ASP A 60 -0.67 24.36 -17.52
C ASP A 60 -1.87 23.93 -16.66
N VAL A 61 -2.47 22.77 -16.94
CA VAL A 61 -3.62 22.27 -16.17
C VAL A 61 -3.21 21.50 -14.91
N VAL A 62 -1.95 21.10 -14.79
CA VAL A 62 -1.45 20.17 -13.77
C VAL A 62 -1.61 20.74 -12.36
N GLN A 63 -1.32 22.03 -12.14
CA GLN A 63 -1.47 22.65 -10.81
C GLN A 63 -2.93 22.72 -10.36
N ASN A 64 -3.85 23.04 -11.27
CA ASN A 64 -5.28 23.06 -10.97
C ASN A 64 -5.79 21.64 -10.64
N LEU A 65 -5.37 20.65 -11.41
CA LEU A 65 -5.72 19.25 -11.18
C LEU A 65 -5.19 18.76 -9.82
N LYS A 66 -3.94 19.10 -9.48
CA LYS A 66 -3.34 18.81 -8.17
C LYS A 66 -4.17 19.40 -7.03
N ALA A 67 -4.59 20.66 -7.15
CA ALA A 67 -5.39 21.32 -6.13
C ALA A 67 -6.74 20.61 -5.91
N ILE A 68 -7.40 20.15 -6.97
CA ILE A 68 -8.65 19.39 -6.89
C ILE A 68 -8.44 18.06 -6.14
N ILE A 69 -7.39 17.32 -6.50
CA ILE A 69 -7.09 16.03 -5.85
C ILE A 69 -6.71 16.23 -4.37
N LEU A 70 -5.91 17.24 -4.04
CA LEU A 70 -5.59 17.57 -2.65
C LEU A 70 -6.84 17.98 -1.86
N ASN A 71 -7.76 18.74 -2.45
CA ASN A 71 -9.03 19.07 -1.80
C ASN A 71 -9.84 17.80 -1.48
N ARG A 72 -9.91 16.83 -2.39
CA ARG A 72 -10.54 15.53 -2.13
C ARG A 72 -9.90 14.77 -0.98
N LEU A 73 -8.57 14.82 -0.86
CA LEU A 73 -7.87 14.27 0.31
C LEU A 73 -8.31 14.96 1.61
N GLU A 74 -8.42 16.29 1.62
CA GLU A 74 -8.87 17.04 2.79
C GLU A 74 -10.33 16.74 3.18
N LEU A 75 -11.17 16.43 2.19
CA LEU A 75 -12.54 15.96 2.38
C LEU A 75 -12.63 14.46 2.73
N ASN A 76 -11.52 13.83 3.10
CA ASN A 76 -11.41 12.42 3.49
C ASN A 76 -11.92 11.44 2.41
N LYS A 77 -11.86 11.80 1.12
CA LYS A 77 -12.28 10.90 0.02
C LYS A 77 -11.37 9.69 -0.17
N TYR A 78 -10.19 9.71 0.46
CA TYR A 78 -9.15 8.69 0.33
C TYR A 78 -8.84 7.99 1.67
N SER A 79 -9.79 7.99 2.63
CA SER A 79 -9.58 7.41 3.96
C SER A 79 -9.45 5.88 3.98
N ASN A 80 -9.91 5.22 2.92
CA ASN A 80 -10.02 3.76 2.84
C ASN A 80 -8.98 3.15 1.89
N LEU A 81 -7.90 3.88 1.58
CA LEU A 81 -6.83 3.35 0.74
C LEU A 81 -5.94 2.45 1.59
N GLU A 82 -5.94 1.15 1.32
CA GLU A 82 -5.21 0.19 2.14
C GLU A 82 -3.80 -0.08 1.57
N SER A 83 -3.65 0.04 0.26
CA SER A 83 -2.41 -0.31 -0.45
C SER A 83 -2.00 0.72 -1.52
N LEU A 84 -0.78 0.60 -2.04
CA LEU A 84 -0.34 1.37 -3.20
C LEU A 84 -1.15 1.04 -4.47
N ALA A 85 -1.68 -0.18 -4.57
CA ALA A 85 -2.54 -0.58 -5.67
C ALA A 85 -3.88 0.17 -5.60
N ASP A 86 -4.45 0.31 -4.41
CA ASP A 86 -5.67 1.12 -4.21
C ASP A 86 -5.41 2.58 -4.54
N TYR A 87 -4.29 3.14 -4.09
CA TYR A 87 -3.88 4.48 -4.45
C TYR A 87 -3.82 4.67 -5.97
N ALA A 88 -3.11 3.79 -6.68
CA ALA A 88 -2.96 3.86 -8.13
C ALA A 88 -4.32 3.76 -8.85
N SER A 89 -5.17 2.84 -8.42
CA SER A 89 -6.51 2.62 -8.98
C SER A 89 -7.45 3.80 -8.73
N VAL A 90 -7.59 4.23 -7.47
CA VAL A 90 -8.57 5.23 -7.05
C VAL A 90 -8.12 6.64 -7.42
N VAL A 91 -6.92 7.04 -7.02
CA VAL A 91 -6.41 8.41 -7.28
C VAL A 91 -6.06 8.57 -8.76
N GLY A 92 -5.47 7.55 -9.39
CA GLY A 92 -5.22 7.55 -10.83
C GLY A 92 -6.52 7.62 -11.65
N GLY A 93 -7.55 6.88 -11.23
CA GLY A 93 -8.88 6.95 -11.83
C GLY A 93 -9.54 8.32 -11.69
N ASP A 94 -9.37 8.98 -10.54
CA ASP A 94 -9.84 10.34 -10.32
C ASP A 94 -9.11 11.36 -11.21
N ILE A 95 -7.78 11.26 -11.32
CA ILE A 95 -6.95 12.08 -12.21
C ILE A 95 -7.45 11.95 -13.65
N ARG A 96 -7.68 10.73 -14.14
CA ARG A 96 -8.24 10.47 -15.48
C ARG A 96 -9.61 11.13 -15.66
N LYS A 97 -10.52 10.92 -14.70
CA LYS A 97 -11.89 11.45 -14.80
C LYS A 97 -11.94 12.98 -14.79
N ILE A 98 -11.08 13.63 -14.02
CA ILE A 98 -11.08 15.09 -13.86
C ILE A 98 -10.34 15.76 -15.03
N SER A 99 -9.23 15.18 -15.49
CA SER A 99 -8.51 15.68 -16.67
C SER A 99 -9.27 15.42 -17.98
N GLY A 100 -10.10 14.38 -18.03
CA GLY A 100 -10.74 13.93 -19.27
C GLY A 100 -9.80 13.15 -20.20
N ASP A 101 -8.55 12.94 -19.82
CA ASP A 101 -7.57 12.22 -20.64
C ASP A 101 -7.58 10.71 -20.34
N ASN A 102 -8.19 9.94 -21.24
CA ASN A 102 -8.27 8.49 -21.15
C ASN A 102 -6.92 7.76 -21.30
N HIS A 103 -5.88 8.44 -21.77
CA HIS A 103 -4.53 7.89 -21.89
C HIS A 103 -3.76 7.97 -20.57
N LEU A 104 -4.16 8.84 -19.63
CA LEU A 104 -3.57 8.90 -18.30
C LEU A 104 -3.92 7.66 -17.50
N SER A 105 -2.89 7.05 -16.91
CA SER A 105 -3.04 5.89 -16.04
C SER A 105 -1.93 5.89 -15.00
N LEU A 106 -2.25 5.36 -13.83
CA LEU A 106 -1.31 5.18 -12.74
C LEU A 106 -1.36 3.71 -12.34
N TYR A 107 -0.18 3.10 -12.19
CA TYR A 107 -0.04 1.68 -11.86
C TYR A 107 1.10 1.50 -10.88
N THR A 108 1.00 0.47 -10.05
CA THR A 108 2.13 -0.02 -9.27
C THR A 108 3.03 -0.88 -10.15
N VAL A 109 4.33 -0.81 -9.91
CA VAL A 109 5.31 -1.66 -10.59
C VAL A 109 6.07 -2.43 -9.51
N ASN A 110 6.28 -3.72 -9.72
CA ASN A 110 7.06 -4.52 -8.79
C ASN A 110 8.53 -4.12 -8.89
N SER A 111 9.19 -3.85 -7.76
CA SER A 111 10.59 -3.39 -7.73
C SER A 111 11.58 -4.43 -8.28
N SER A 112 11.17 -5.70 -8.33
CA SER A 112 11.95 -6.80 -8.91
C SER A 112 11.81 -6.93 -10.43
N GLU A 113 10.83 -6.27 -11.04
CA GLU A 113 10.63 -6.28 -12.48
C GLU A 113 11.58 -5.27 -13.15
N LYS A 114 12.45 -5.78 -14.03
CA LYS A 114 13.27 -4.91 -14.88
C LYS A 114 12.38 -4.26 -15.93
N ILE A 115 12.36 -2.93 -15.96
CA ILE A 115 11.84 -2.17 -17.11
C ILE A 115 12.70 -2.53 -18.32
N THR A 116 12.12 -3.23 -19.30
CA THR A 116 12.88 -3.78 -20.42
C THR A 116 13.03 -2.82 -21.59
N HIS A 117 12.13 -1.84 -21.75
CA HIS A 117 12.11 -0.92 -22.88
C HIS A 117 11.53 0.45 -22.49
N PHE A 118 12.17 1.54 -22.95
CA PHE A 118 11.60 2.89 -22.93
C PHE A 118 11.25 3.29 -24.37
N LEU A 119 9.96 3.46 -24.66
CA LEU A 119 9.51 3.98 -25.95
C LEU A 119 9.46 5.51 -25.88
N SER A 120 10.47 6.18 -26.43
CA SER A 120 10.42 7.64 -26.60
C SER A 120 9.62 8.01 -27.85
N HIS A 121 8.64 8.90 -27.74
CA HIS A 121 8.03 9.49 -28.93
C HIS A 121 9.09 10.31 -29.69
N LYS A 122 9.34 9.93 -30.94
CA LYS A 122 10.21 10.68 -31.86
C LYS A 122 9.56 12.06 -32.05
N LYS A 123 10.27 13.14 -31.71
CA LYS A 123 9.81 14.51 -32.03
C LYS A 123 9.45 14.54 -33.52
N ALA A 124 8.20 14.89 -33.83
CA ALA A 124 7.82 15.23 -35.19
C ALA A 124 8.65 16.47 -35.58
N SER A 125 9.60 16.26 -36.49
CA SER A 125 10.41 17.29 -37.14
C SER A 125 9.60 18.06 -38.16
#